data_AF-Q13EM3-F1
#
_entry.id   AF-Q13EM3-F1
#
_cell.length_a   1.000
_cell.length_b   1.000
_cell.length_c   1.000
_cell.angle_alpha   90.00
_cell.angle_beta   90.00
_cell.angle_gamma   90.00
#
_symmetry.space_group_name_H-M   'P 1'
#
loop_
_entity.id
_entity.type
_entity.pdbx_description
1 polymer ?
#
loop_
_entity_poly.entity_id
_entity_poly.type
_entity_poly.pdbx_seq_one_letter_code
_entity_poly.pdbx_strand_id
1 'polypeptide(L)'
;MFSFFRRAGSSPSSTAIMEAMNRSQAMIEFNLDGTVLGANEKFLEALGYSLAEIKGKHHRMFVDPEETRTDAYRRFWADLQAGTYQAGEFKRIAKGAREIWIQASYNPVLGNDGKPLCVVKYATDITAAKRRSMEDFGKMQAIGRSQAVIEFAMDGTILTANKNFLQALGYELDEIKGKHHSMFVEPAFCDSPAYREFWASLNRGDYLAAEYKRIGKGGREIWILASYNPILDDKGKPFKVVKFATDVTGQKLKTADLAGQIDAIGKSQAVIEFGIDGTILDANANFLKVLGYNLADIKGKHHSMFVEPAERDAAAYRTFWAELAAGKYQAAEYKRIGKGGREVWIQASYNPILDLNGKPFKVVKYATDTTRQVLVRIGNERVRAMMESVAAGAEELNASVREISEAMTKSRETALTAVSEVDAADGQAHRLNEAAQAMSGIVELISNITGQINLLALNATIESARAGEAGRGFAVVAGEVKNLANQAKQATDRIGAEIENLNGISGDVVGALGKIKAAIQNVSEYVTSTAAAVEEQSTVTGEMSSGMQRAATEAAAIAAA
;
A
#
# COMPACT_ATOMS: atom_id res chain seq x y z
N MET A 1 1.49 -88.06 34.31
CA MET A 1 1.79 -89.46 33.91
C MET A 1 0.90 -89.80 32.72
N PHE A 2 1.27 -89.37 31.51
CA PHE A 2 0.52 -89.64 30.28
C PHE A 2 1.22 -90.76 29.51
N SER A 3 0.59 -91.94 29.52
CA SER A 3 1.05 -93.15 28.85
C SER A 3 0.71 -93.08 27.37
N PHE A 4 1.67 -92.65 26.55
CA PHE A 4 1.64 -92.87 25.10
C PHE A 4 2.47 -94.12 24.82
N PHE A 5 1.84 -95.29 24.73
CA PHE A 5 2.22 -96.43 23.88
C PHE A 5 1.44 -97.67 24.34
N ARG A 6 0.32 -97.97 23.67
CA ARG A 6 -0.16 -99.35 23.46
C ARG A 6 -1.34 -99.40 22.48
N ARG A 7 -1.07 -99.83 21.25
CA ARG A 7 -1.86 -100.83 20.53
C ARG A 7 -0.98 -101.46 19.44
N ALA A 8 -1.16 -102.76 19.27
CA ALA A 8 -0.29 -103.66 18.51
C ALA A 8 -0.23 -103.30 17.01
N GLY A 9 1.00 -103.22 16.53
CA GLY A 9 1.42 -102.80 15.19
C GLY A 9 2.83 -102.25 15.39
N SER A 10 3.84 -103.02 14.98
CA SER A 10 5.29 -102.78 15.19
C SER A 10 5.64 -101.32 15.51
N SER A 11 6.17 -101.06 16.71
CA SER A 11 6.84 -99.78 16.97
C SER A 11 7.80 -99.53 15.80
N PRO A 12 7.70 -98.39 15.09
CA PRO A 12 8.58 -98.12 13.97
C PRO A 12 10.02 -98.29 14.45
N SER A 13 10.82 -99.03 13.68
CA SER A 13 12.23 -99.21 14.03
C SER A 13 12.89 -97.84 14.19
N SER A 14 13.94 -97.76 15.02
CA SER A 14 14.75 -96.54 15.15
C SER A 14 15.17 -95.99 13.76
N THR A 15 15.38 -96.89 12.80
CA THR A 15 15.62 -96.58 11.39
C THR A 15 14.47 -95.83 10.71
N ALA A 16 13.22 -96.26 10.87
CA ALA A 16 12.07 -95.63 10.24
C ALA A 16 11.78 -94.21 10.78
N ILE A 17 12.03 -93.98 12.08
CA ILE A 17 11.94 -92.65 12.69
C ILE A 17 13.07 -91.75 12.18
N MET A 18 14.29 -92.27 12.12
CA MET A 18 15.45 -91.53 11.60
C MET A 18 15.28 -91.15 10.13
N GLU A 19 14.72 -92.04 9.30
CA GLU A 19 14.37 -91.74 7.91
C GLU A 19 13.33 -90.62 7.78
N ALA A 20 12.32 -90.59 8.65
CA ALA A 20 11.32 -89.52 8.64
C ALA A 20 11.92 -88.15 8.99
N MET A 21 12.82 -88.10 9.98
CA MET A 21 13.57 -86.89 10.31
C MET A 21 14.52 -86.48 9.17
N ASN A 22 15.22 -87.45 8.57
CA ASN A 22 16.12 -87.21 7.44
C ASN A 22 15.42 -86.62 6.20
N ARG A 23 14.15 -86.92 5.97
CA ARG A 23 13.38 -86.36 4.85
C ARG A 23 12.91 -84.91 5.07
N SER A 24 12.77 -84.50 6.32
CA SER A 24 12.06 -83.26 6.68
C SER A 24 12.96 -82.17 7.27
N GLN A 25 14.12 -82.53 7.83
CA GLN A 25 15.04 -81.60 8.46
C GLN A 25 16.43 -81.70 7.85
N ALA A 26 17.16 -80.57 7.82
CA ALA A 26 18.56 -80.57 7.44
C ALA A 26 19.38 -81.20 8.57
N MET A 27 20.11 -82.28 8.27
CA MET A 27 20.86 -83.05 9.25
C MET A 27 22.33 -83.18 8.86
N ILE A 28 23.22 -82.99 9.83
CA ILE A 28 24.66 -83.23 9.69
C ILE A 28 25.22 -83.86 10.96
N GLU A 29 26.16 -84.77 10.78
CA GLU A 29 26.83 -85.51 11.84
C GLU A 29 28.29 -85.08 11.92
N PHE A 30 28.77 -84.88 13.14
CA PHE A 30 30.15 -84.53 13.43
C PHE A 30 30.76 -85.53 14.42
N ASN A 31 32.05 -85.77 14.30
CA ASN A 31 32.87 -86.26 15.40
C ASN A 31 32.89 -85.24 16.54
N LEU A 32 33.29 -85.67 17.73
CA LEU A 32 33.37 -84.82 18.91
C LEU A 32 34.37 -83.65 18.76
N ASP A 33 35.35 -83.78 17.88
CA ASP A 33 36.29 -82.70 17.52
C ASP A 33 35.71 -81.68 16.53
N GLY A 34 34.47 -81.89 16.06
CA GLY A 34 33.79 -81.06 15.08
C GLY A 34 34.07 -81.40 13.63
N THR A 35 34.73 -82.52 13.35
CA THR A 35 34.96 -83.04 11.99
C THR A 35 33.68 -83.66 11.42
N VAL A 36 33.28 -83.31 10.19
CA VAL A 36 32.06 -83.81 9.54
C VAL A 36 32.18 -85.29 9.19
N LEU A 37 31.24 -86.10 9.67
CA LEU A 37 31.10 -87.53 9.37
C LEU A 37 30.21 -87.78 8.16
N GLY A 38 29.07 -87.09 8.11
CA GLY A 38 28.02 -87.29 7.13
C GLY A 38 27.00 -86.16 7.17
N ALA A 39 26.25 -85.96 6.09
CA ALA A 39 25.15 -85.01 6.05
C ALA A 39 24.08 -85.51 5.09
N ASN A 40 22.82 -85.19 5.36
CA ASN A 40 21.71 -85.54 4.49
C ASN A 40 21.55 -84.53 3.34
N GLU A 41 20.76 -84.90 2.34
CA GLU A 41 20.53 -84.07 1.13
C GLU A 41 19.99 -82.69 1.48
N LYS A 42 19.06 -82.57 2.43
CA LYS A 42 18.49 -81.28 2.86
C LYS A 42 19.54 -80.32 3.42
N PHE A 43 20.53 -80.82 4.17
CA PHE A 43 21.64 -80.00 4.65
C PHE A 43 22.57 -79.56 3.52
N LEU A 44 22.89 -80.48 2.62
CA LEU A 44 23.72 -80.21 1.45
C LEU A 44 23.08 -79.16 0.53
N GLU A 45 21.78 -79.30 0.24
CA GLU A 45 20.97 -78.32 -0.50
C GLU A 45 20.99 -76.94 0.17
N ALA A 46 20.68 -76.87 1.48
CA ALA A 46 20.58 -75.61 2.20
C ALA A 46 21.90 -74.80 2.16
N LEU A 47 23.04 -75.47 2.38
CA LEU A 47 24.35 -74.82 2.34
C LEU A 47 25.04 -74.85 0.96
N GLY A 48 24.46 -75.51 -0.04
CA GLY A 48 24.97 -75.57 -1.40
C GLY A 48 26.28 -76.35 -1.57
N TYR A 49 26.62 -77.24 -0.64
CA TYR A 49 27.82 -78.09 -0.73
C TYR A 49 27.45 -79.51 -1.10
N SER A 50 28.36 -80.24 -1.75
CA SER A 50 28.28 -81.70 -1.86
C SER A 50 28.91 -82.39 -0.63
N LEU A 51 28.53 -83.64 -0.35
CA LEU A 51 29.11 -84.38 0.78
C LEU A 51 30.63 -84.53 0.67
N ALA A 52 31.14 -84.73 -0.56
CA ALA A 52 32.58 -84.87 -0.82
C ALA A 52 33.37 -83.60 -0.47
N GLU A 53 32.76 -82.42 -0.55
CA GLU A 53 33.41 -81.14 -0.23
C GLU A 53 33.52 -80.91 1.29
N ILE A 54 32.61 -81.48 2.08
CA ILE A 54 32.50 -81.19 3.52
C ILE A 54 32.95 -82.35 4.41
N LYS A 55 32.85 -83.61 3.95
CA LYS A 55 33.20 -84.78 4.76
C LYS A 55 34.70 -84.75 5.12
N GLY A 56 35.01 -84.96 6.40
CA GLY A 56 36.38 -84.85 6.91
C GLY A 56 36.88 -83.42 7.12
N LYS A 57 36.09 -82.39 6.79
CA LYS A 57 36.38 -80.99 7.17
C LYS A 57 35.78 -80.67 8.53
N HIS A 58 36.30 -79.65 9.20
CA HIS A 58 35.78 -79.21 10.49
C HIS A 58 34.63 -78.22 10.32
N HIS A 59 33.60 -78.32 11.17
CA HIS A 59 32.44 -77.42 11.27
C HIS A 59 32.73 -75.93 11.09
N ARG A 60 33.92 -75.46 11.50
CA ARG A 60 34.37 -74.05 11.35
C ARG A 60 34.26 -73.52 9.92
N MET A 61 34.26 -74.40 8.91
CA MET A 61 34.06 -74.00 7.51
C MET A 61 32.68 -73.36 7.23
N PHE A 62 31.68 -73.65 8.07
CA PHE A 62 30.33 -73.09 7.95
C PHE A 62 30.12 -71.85 8.83
N VAL A 63 31.15 -71.39 9.54
CA VAL A 63 31.07 -70.36 10.56
C VAL A 63 31.86 -69.14 10.09
N ASP A 64 31.43 -67.95 10.48
CA ASP A 64 32.18 -66.74 10.21
C ASP A 64 33.61 -66.86 10.82
N PRO A 65 34.69 -66.62 10.05
CA PRO A 65 36.06 -66.76 10.54
C PRO A 65 36.33 -66.03 11.86
N GLU A 66 35.71 -64.87 12.10
CA GLU A 66 35.88 -64.13 13.35
C GLU A 66 35.18 -64.83 14.52
N GLU A 67 33.99 -65.41 14.32
CA GLU A 67 33.27 -66.19 15.34
C GLU A 67 34.09 -67.42 15.78
N THR A 68 34.81 -68.08 14.84
CA THR A 68 35.61 -69.28 15.15
C THR A 68 36.75 -69.04 16.15
N ARG A 69 37.21 -67.79 16.30
CA ARG A 69 38.29 -67.40 17.20
C ARG A 69 37.82 -67.04 18.61
N THR A 70 36.51 -66.97 18.82
CA THR A 70 35.92 -66.55 20.10
C THR A 70 35.98 -67.66 21.16
N ASP A 71 36.03 -67.25 22.43
CA ASP A 71 35.86 -68.19 23.56
C ASP A 71 34.49 -68.88 23.55
N ALA A 72 33.46 -68.20 23.05
CA ALA A 72 32.13 -68.77 22.91
C ALA A 72 32.13 -69.98 21.97
N TYR A 73 32.82 -69.90 20.82
CA TYR A 73 32.93 -71.02 19.89
C TYR A 73 33.75 -72.19 20.46
N ARG A 74 34.80 -71.90 21.25
CA ARG A 74 35.56 -72.94 21.97
C ARG A 74 34.70 -73.66 23.01
N ARG A 75 33.97 -72.89 23.84
CA ARG A 75 33.06 -73.44 24.85
C ARG A 75 31.93 -74.24 24.23
N PHE A 76 31.37 -73.77 23.12
CA PHE A 76 30.32 -74.47 22.38
C PHE A 76 30.71 -75.92 22.06
N TRP A 77 31.93 -76.17 21.57
CA TRP A 77 32.41 -77.53 21.31
C TRP A 77 32.77 -78.29 22.59
N ALA A 78 33.34 -77.63 23.61
CA ALA A 78 33.61 -78.25 24.90
C ALA A 78 32.33 -78.76 25.58
N ASP A 79 31.23 -78.00 25.49
CA ASP A 79 29.93 -78.39 26.03
C ASP A 79 29.36 -79.61 25.31
N LEU A 80 29.45 -79.63 23.97
CA LEU A 80 29.03 -80.79 23.16
C LEU A 80 29.86 -82.05 23.48
N GLN A 81 31.17 -81.88 23.68
CA GLN A 81 32.07 -82.97 24.11
C GLN A 81 31.76 -83.48 25.52
N ALA A 82 31.24 -82.61 26.39
CA ALA A 82 30.76 -82.98 27.73
C ALA A 82 29.35 -83.60 27.71
N GLY A 83 28.72 -83.75 26.53
CA GLY A 83 27.38 -84.32 26.37
C GLY A 83 26.24 -83.31 26.51
N THR A 84 26.53 -82.02 26.62
CA THR A 84 25.52 -80.95 26.72
C THR A 84 25.11 -80.50 25.32
N TYR A 85 23.81 -80.58 25.00
CA TYR A 85 23.30 -80.11 23.71
C TYR A 85 23.26 -78.58 23.63
N GLN A 86 23.30 -78.04 22.40
CA GLN A 86 23.24 -76.60 22.14
C GLN A 86 22.15 -76.29 21.11
N ALA A 87 21.30 -75.30 21.36
CA ALA A 87 20.22 -74.92 20.44
C ALA A 87 20.06 -73.39 20.33
N GLY A 88 19.69 -72.91 19.15
CA GLY A 88 19.51 -71.48 18.90
C GLY A 88 19.37 -71.12 17.42
N GLU A 89 19.33 -69.82 17.15
CA GLU A 89 19.47 -69.28 15.79
C GLU A 89 20.92 -68.94 15.52
N PHE A 90 21.46 -69.43 14.42
CA PHE A 90 22.85 -69.27 14.06
C PHE A 90 22.98 -68.73 12.64
N LYS A 91 23.86 -67.74 12.48
CA LYS A 91 24.33 -67.33 11.16
C LYS A 91 25.42 -68.31 10.71
N ARG A 92 25.31 -68.82 9.49
CA ARG A 92 26.30 -69.73 8.88
C ARG A 92 26.65 -69.24 7.48
N ILE A 93 27.80 -69.68 7.00
CA ILE A 93 28.35 -69.36 5.69
C ILE A 93 28.22 -70.60 4.80
N ALA A 94 27.30 -70.53 3.86
CA ALA A 94 27.11 -71.50 2.79
C ALA A 94 28.16 -71.30 1.68
N LYS A 95 28.18 -72.22 0.71
CA LYS A 95 29.11 -72.17 -0.43
C LYS A 95 29.05 -70.82 -1.14
N GLY A 96 30.21 -70.29 -1.53
CA GLY A 96 30.34 -68.99 -2.20
C GLY A 96 30.13 -67.78 -1.27
N ALA A 97 30.43 -67.92 0.02
CA ALA A 97 30.26 -66.88 1.04
C ALA A 97 28.80 -66.40 1.24
N ARG A 98 27.82 -67.21 0.84
CA ARG A 98 26.40 -66.90 1.01
C ARG A 98 26.01 -67.05 2.48
N GLU A 99 25.46 -65.99 3.07
CA GLU A 99 24.95 -66.05 4.44
C GLU A 99 23.61 -66.81 4.49
N ILE A 100 23.49 -67.70 5.46
CA ILE A 100 22.27 -68.44 5.79
C ILE A 100 22.01 -68.34 7.29
N TRP A 101 20.78 -68.04 7.69
CA TRP A 101 20.33 -68.14 9.07
C TRP A 101 19.63 -69.47 9.27
N ILE A 102 20.05 -70.21 10.28
CA ILE A 102 19.46 -71.50 10.62
C ILE A 102 18.98 -71.49 12.06
N GLN A 103 17.79 -72.03 12.31
CA GLN A 103 17.41 -72.48 13.64
C GLN A 103 17.90 -73.91 13.79
N ALA A 104 18.82 -74.16 14.72
CA ALA A 104 19.48 -75.46 14.82
C ALA A 104 19.62 -75.95 16.27
N SER A 105 19.64 -77.27 16.43
CA SER A 105 20.03 -77.96 17.66
C SER A 105 21.17 -78.93 17.36
N TYR A 106 22.24 -78.89 18.14
CA TYR A 106 23.41 -79.75 18.08
C TYR A 106 23.34 -80.70 19.28
N ASN A 107 23.18 -81.99 19.02
CA ASN A 107 22.81 -82.98 20.02
C ASN A 107 23.88 -84.07 20.08
N PRO A 108 24.66 -84.15 21.17
CA PRO A 108 25.57 -85.27 21.39
C PRO A 108 24.80 -86.59 21.49
N VAL A 109 25.20 -87.59 20.70
CA VAL A 109 24.66 -88.95 20.76
C VAL A 109 25.48 -89.74 21.76
N LEU A 110 24.84 -90.23 22.82
CA LEU A 110 25.51 -90.94 23.91
C LEU A 110 25.54 -92.46 23.63
N GLY A 111 26.66 -93.10 23.94
CA GLY A 111 26.81 -94.55 23.92
C GLY A 111 26.16 -95.23 25.13
N ASN A 112 26.18 -96.56 25.15
CA ASN A 112 25.62 -97.35 26.25
C ASN A 112 26.33 -97.11 27.60
N ASP A 113 27.56 -96.57 27.57
CA ASP A 113 28.34 -96.15 28.73
C ASP A 113 28.09 -94.69 29.16
N GLY A 114 27.12 -94.02 28.52
CA GLY A 114 26.76 -92.63 28.78
C GLY A 114 27.73 -91.60 28.21
N LYS A 115 28.80 -92.01 27.51
CA LYS A 115 29.77 -91.08 26.92
C LYS A 115 29.32 -90.62 25.53
N PRO A 116 29.53 -89.34 25.16
CA PRO A 116 29.29 -88.88 23.80
C PRO A 116 30.10 -89.67 22.77
N LEU A 117 29.48 -90.04 21.65
CA LEU A 117 30.10 -90.74 20.52
C LEU A 117 30.27 -89.81 19.32
N CYS A 118 29.23 -89.05 19.00
CA CYS A 118 29.20 -88.07 17.91
C CYS A 118 28.21 -86.95 18.23
N VAL A 119 28.13 -85.93 17.38
CA VAL A 119 27.14 -84.86 17.48
C VAL A 119 26.27 -84.86 16.24
N VAL A 120 24.96 -84.98 16.42
CA VAL A 120 23.97 -84.85 15.34
C VAL A 120 23.31 -83.48 15.45
N LYS A 121 23.41 -82.69 14.38
CA LYS A 121 22.77 -81.39 14.27
C LYS A 121 21.54 -81.48 13.38
N TYR A 122 20.42 -80.97 13.88
CA TYR A 122 19.22 -80.68 13.09
C TYR A 122 19.12 -79.18 12.85
N ALA A 123 18.73 -78.78 11.64
CA ALA A 123 18.60 -77.39 11.27
C ALA A 123 17.42 -77.13 10.33
N THR A 124 16.82 -75.95 10.49
CA THR A 124 15.82 -75.37 9.58
C THR A 124 16.37 -74.05 9.06
N ASP A 125 16.35 -73.84 7.74
CA ASP A 125 16.68 -72.55 7.15
C ASP A 125 15.57 -71.53 7.45
N ILE A 126 15.94 -70.46 8.15
CA ILE A 126 15.05 -69.35 8.53
C ILE A 126 15.45 -68.03 7.85
N THR A 127 16.32 -68.07 6.83
CA THR A 127 16.90 -66.86 6.20
C THR A 127 15.85 -65.91 5.66
N ALA A 128 14.84 -66.42 4.95
CA ALA A 128 13.77 -65.61 4.40
C ALA A 128 12.94 -64.93 5.51
N ALA A 129 12.59 -65.69 6.56
CA ALA A 129 11.86 -65.17 7.71
C ALA A 129 12.67 -64.11 8.48
N LYS A 130 13.97 -64.35 8.69
CA LYS A 130 14.88 -63.42 9.37
C LYS A 130 15.05 -62.13 8.59
N ARG A 131 15.27 -62.20 7.27
CA ARG A 131 15.36 -61.01 6.41
C ARG A 131 14.08 -60.19 6.42
N ARG A 132 12.92 -60.84 6.29
CA ARG A 132 11.62 -60.15 6.36
C ARG A 132 11.44 -59.43 7.71
N SER A 133 11.75 -60.11 8.81
CA SER A 133 11.71 -59.49 10.15
C SER A 133 12.67 -58.29 10.26
N MET A 134 13.88 -58.37 9.70
CA MET A 134 14.83 -57.26 9.68
C MET A 134 14.34 -56.10 8.81
N GLU A 135 13.75 -56.37 7.65
CA GLU A 135 13.18 -55.35 6.76
C GLU A 135 12.00 -54.63 7.42
N ASP A 136 11.08 -55.37 8.04
CA ASP A 136 9.92 -54.80 8.74
C ASP A 136 10.37 -53.93 9.92
N PHE A 137 11.36 -54.39 10.68
CA PHE A 137 11.98 -53.60 11.74
C PHE A 137 12.68 -52.35 11.19
N GLY A 138 13.40 -52.46 10.07
CA GLY A 138 14.08 -51.36 9.41
C GLY A 138 13.10 -50.28 8.92
N LYS A 139 11.97 -50.66 8.34
CA LYS A 139 10.90 -49.74 7.91
C LYS A 139 10.31 -48.98 9.10
N MET A 140 10.01 -49.67 10.20
CA MET A 140 9.49 -49.03 11.42
C MET A 140 10.48 -48.04 12.02
N GLN A 141 11.78 -48.38 12.04
CA GLN A 141 12.82 -47.43 12.42
C GLN A 141 12.88 -46.22 11.49
N ALA A 142 12.80 -46.41 10.17
CA ALA A 142 12.85 -45.31 9.21
C ALA A 142 11.70 -44.32 9.42
N ILE A 143 10.47 -44.81 9.61
CA ILE A 143 9.31 -43.96 9.96
C ILE A 143 9.57 -43.21 11.27
N GLY A 144 10.04 -43.95 12.29
CA GLY A 144 10.34 -43.40 13.61
C GLY A 144 11.46 -42.35 13.63
N ARG A 145 12.32 -42.27 12.61
CA ARG A 145 13.32 -41.19 12.46
C ARG A 145 12.68 -39.90 11.97
N SER A 146 11.68 -39.99 11.09
CA SER A 146 11.02 -38.83 10.48
C SER A 146 9.78 -38.31 11.22
N GLN A 147 9.10 -39.16 11.98
CA GLN A 147 7.79 -38.84 12.57
C GLN A 147 7.79 -39.08 14.08
N ALA A 148 6.91 -38.38 14.79
CA ALA A 148 6.57 -38.66 16.17
C ALA A 148 5.71 -39.93 16.23
N VAL A 149 6.12 -40.91 17.04
CA VAL A 149 5.44 -42.20 17.19
C VAL A 149 5.17 -42.45 18.66
N ILE A 150 3.94 -42.85 18.98
CA ILE A 150 3.51 -43.26 20.31
C ILE A 150 2.56 -44.46 20.21
N GLU A 151 2.71 -45.40 21.13
CA GLU A 151 1.86 -46.59 21.22
C GLU A 151 0.98 -46.54 22.47
N PHE A 152 -0.28 -46.94 22.30
CA PHE A 152 -1.25 -47.03 23.37
C PHE A 152 -1.81 -48.46 23.47
N ALA A 153 -2.15 -48.88 24.68
CA ALA A 153 -3.10 -49.96 24.90
C ALA A 153 -4.49 -49.54 24.41
N MET A 154 -5.38 -50.52 24.25
CA MET A 154 -6.73 -50.28 23.72
C MET A 154 -7.61 -49.40 24.62
N ASP A 155 -7.27 -49.28 25.90
CA ASP A 155 -7.90 -48.38 26.86
C ASP A 155 -7.34 -46.95 26.82
N GLY A 156 -6.33 -46.68 25.98
CA GLY A 156 -5.66 -45.38 25.87
C GLY A 156 -4.47 -45.17 26.81
N THR A 157 -4.06 -46.19 27.57
CA THR A 157 -2.83 -46.19 28.35
C THR A 157 -1.58 -46.15 27.46
N ILE A 158 -0.63 -45.28 27.75
CA ILE A 158 0.61 -45.10 26.99
C ILE A 158 1.59 -46.24 27.27
N LEU A 159 2.02 -46.95 26.22
CA LEU A 159 2.96 -48.07 26.31
C LEU A 159 4.41 -47.61 26.10
N THR A 160 4.64 -46.84 25.03
CA THR A 160 5.96 -46.31 24.67
C THR A 160 5.82 -45.15 23.69
N ALA A 161 6.85 -44.32 23.57
CA ALA A 161 6.94 -43.24 22.58
C ALA A 161 8.38 -43.08 22.08
N ASN A 162 8.54 -42.64 20.84
CA ASN A 162 9.87 -42.35 20.30
C ASN A 162 10.34 -40.94 20.71
N LYS A 163 11.64 -40.68 20.48
CA LYS A 163 12.27 -39.39 20.80
C LYS A 163 11.57 -38.20 20.15
N ASN A 164 11.10 -38.34 18.90
CA ASN A 164 10.41 -37.26 18.19
C ASN A 164 9.10 -36.85 18.89
N PHE A 165 8.31 -37.82 19.38
CA PHE A 165 7.09 -37.53 20.13
C PHE A 165 7.38 -36.82 21.45
N LEU A 166 8.36 -37.35 22.19
CA LEU A 166 8.80 -36.83 23.48
C LEU A 166 9.29 -35.38 23.36
N GLN A 167 10.15 -35.10 22.37
CA GLN A 167 10.63 -33.75 22.07
C GLN A 167 9.49 -32.82 21.65
N ALA A 168 8.59 -33.28 20.76
CA ALA A 168 7.47 -32.48 20.30
C ALA A 168 6.57 -32.03 21.45
N LEU A 169 6.26 -32.91 22.42
CA LEU A 169 5.40 -32.57 23.56
C LEU A 169 6.17 -32.08 24.80
N GLY A 170 7.49 -32.22 24.82
CA GLY A 170 8.37 -31.75 25.91
C GLY A 170 8.35 -32.62 27.16
N TYR A 171 8.07 -33.92 27.01
CA TYR A 171 8.06 -34.89 28.11
C TYR A 171 9.19 -35.90 27.97
N GLU A 172 9.64 -36.48 29.08
CA GLU A 172 10.43 -37.71 29.08
C GLU A 172 9.54 -38.95 29.11
N LEU A 173 10.05 -40.10 28.64
CA LEU A 173 9.24 -41.33 28.54
C LEU A 173 8.67 -41.77 29.89
N ASP A 174 9.46 -41.69 30.95
CA ASP A 174 9.07 -42.10 32.31
C ASP A 174 7.98 -41.21 32.90
N GLU A 175 7.79 -39.99 32.37
CA GLU A 175 6.73 -39.08 32.81
C GLU A 175 5.35 -39.44 32.22
N ILE A 176 5.34 -40.10 31.05
CA ILE A 176 4.12 -40.38 30.29
C ILE A 176 3.76 -41.87 30.24
N LYS A 177 4.73 -42.78 30.39
CA LYS A 177 4.49 -44.22 30.31
C LYS A 177 3.56 -44.67 31.42
N GLY A 178 2.55 -45.47 31.06
CA GLY A 178 1.50 -45.91 31.99
C GLY A 178 0.45 -44.84 32.33
N LYS A 179 0.57 -43.61 31.81
CA LYS A 179 -0.48 -42.58 31.89
C LYS A 179 -1.45 -42.75 30.73
N HIS A 180 -2.64 -42.17 30.86
CA HIS A 180 -3.66 -42.21 29.82
C HIS A 180 -3.48 -41.05 28.83
N HIS A 181 -3.80 -41.28 27.55
CA HIS A 181 -3.76 -40.29 26.46
C HIS A 181 -4.44 -38.96 26.78
N SER A 182 -5.42 -38.96 27.69
CA SER A 182 -6.15 -37.75 28.11
C SER A 182 -5.25 -36.63 28.64
N MET A 183 -4.03 -36.95 29.12
CA MET A 183 -3.08 -35.93 29.55
C MET A 183 -2.64 -34.98 28.44
N PHE A 184 -2.78 -35.38 27.16
CA PHE A 184 -2.36 -34.56 26.01
C PHE A 184 -3.50 -33.76 25.38
N VAL A 185 -4.71 -33.79 25.94
CA VAL A 185 -5.86 -33.05 25.40
C VAL A 185 -6.37 -32.03 26.40
N GLU A 186 -7.16 -31.07 25.92
CA GLU A 186 -7.82 -30.11 26.80
C GLU A 186 -8.84 -30.81 27.71
N PRO A 187 -8.96 -30.39 29.00
CA PRO A 187 -9.90 -31.00 29.93
C PRO A 187 -11.33 -31.08 29.40
N ALA A 188 -11.82 -29.99 28.81
CA ALA A 188 -13.17 -29.94 28.23
C ALA A 188 -13.38 -30.94 27.08
N PHE A 189 -12.34 -31.25 26.30
CA PHE A 189 -12.43 -32.27 25.25
C PHE A 189 -12.44 -33.68 25.84
N CYS A 190 -11.65 -33.94 26.88
CA CYS A 190 -11.59 -35.24 27.56
C CYS A 190 -12.99 -35.71 28.03
N ASP A 191 -13.82 -34.80 28.53
CA ASP A 191 -15.16 -35.11 29.05
C ASP A 191 -16.23 -35.21 27.96
N SER A 192 -15.89 -34.87 26.72
CA SER A 192 -16.84 -34.79 25.61
C SER A 192 -17.30 -36.15 25.09
N PRO A 193 -18.52 -36.25 24.52
CA PRO A 193 -18.96 -37.44 23.78
C PRO A 193 -18.01 -37.79 22.62
N ALA A 194 -17.42 -36.77 21.96
CA ALA A 194 -16.50 -36.96 20.85
C ALA A 194 -15.22 -37.71 21.26
N TYR A 195 -14.69 -37.46 22.46
CA TYR A 195 -13.52 -38.18 22.98
C TYR A 195 -13.83 -39.65 23.30
N ARG A 196 -15.04 -39.94 23.80
CA ARG A 196 -15.50 -41.32 24.02
C ARG A 196 -15.66 -42.06 22.70
N GLU A 197 -16.28 -41.44 21.69
CA GLU A 197 -16.45 -42.05 20.37
C GLU A 197 -15.10 -42.24 19.65
N PHE A 198 -14.15 -41.32 19.85
CA PHE A 198 -12.79 -41.45 19.32
C PHE A 198 -12.15 -42.78 19.75
N TRP A 199 -12.16 -43.10 21.05
CA TRP A 199 -11.62 -44.37 21.54
C TRP A 199 -12.49 -45.57 21.19
N ALA A 200 -13.82 -45.42 21.15
CA ALA A 200 -14.71 -46.48 20.69
C ALA A 200 -14.43 -46.89 19.24
N SER A 201 -14.16 -45.92 18.36
CA SER A 201 -13.80 -46.14 16.95
C SER A 201 -12.49 -46.92 16.82
N LEU A 202 -11.44 -46.49 17.55
CA LEU A 202 -10.16 -47.22 17.57
C LEU A 202 -10.32 -48.66 18.09
N ASN A 203 -11.20 -48.87 19.08
CA ASN A 203 -11.52 -50.19 19.61
C ASN A 203 -12.27 -51.11 18.65
N ARG A 204 -12.96 -50.55 17.64
CA ARG A 204 -13.56 -51.31 16.54
C ARG A 204 -12.56 -51.64 15.42
N GLY A 205 -11.37 -51.03 15.45
CA GLY A 205 -10.34 -51.18 14.42
C GLY A 205 -10.31 -50.05 13.40
N ASP A 206 -11.16 -49.02 13.54
CA ASP A 206 -11.16 -47.85 12.66
C ASP A 206 -9.89 -47.03 12.90
N TYR A 207 -9.29 -46.48 11.83
CA TYR A 207 -8.20 -45.51 11.97
C TYR A 207 -8.74 -44.08 11.86
N LEU A 208 -8.09 -43.13 12.54
CA LEU A 208 -8.48 -41.72 12.54
C LEU A 208 -7.30 -40.83 12.19
N ALA A 209 -7.46 -40.00 11.16
CA ALA A 209 -6.44 -39.05 10.71
C ALA A 209 -7.02 -37.63 10.60
N ALA A 210 -6.42 -36.68 11.31
CA ALA A 210 -6.80 -35.27 11.27
C ALA A 210 -5.67 -34.39 11.82
N GLU A 211 -5.89 -33.08 11.78
CA GLU A 211 -5.13 -32.13 12.58
C GLU A 211 -5.73 -32.03 13.99
N TYR A 212 -4.86 -32.04 14.99
CA TYR A 212 -5.25 -32.06 16.38
C TYR A 212 -4.46 -31.02 17.18
N LYS A 213 -5.18 -30.27 18.01
CA LYS A 213 -4.57 -29.52 19.11
C LYS A 213 -4.25 -30.49 20.25
N ARG A 214 -3.03 -30.42 20.78
CA ARG A 214 -2.57 -31.18 21.94
C ARG A 214 -1.89 -30.26 22.95
N ILE A 215 -1.84 -30.71 24.19
CA ILE A 215 -1.24 -30.00 25.32
C ILE A 215 0.03 -30.75 25.71
N GLY A 216 1.17 -30.08 25.55
CA GLY A 216 2.47 -30.54 25.99
C GLY A 216 2.77 -30.13 27.44
N LYS A 217 3.97 -30.47 27.90
CA LYS A 217 4.43 -30.15 29.25
C LYS A 217 4.35 -28.65 29.53
N GLY A 218 3.89 -28.30 30.72
CA GLY A 218 3.71 -26.90 31.13
C GLY A 218 2.53 -26.17 30.45
N GLY A 219 1.59 -26.91 29.83
CA GLY A 219 0.43 -26.31 29.17
C GLY A 219 0.69 -25.80 27.75
N ARG A 220 1.86 -26.10 27.18
CA ARG A 220 2.24 -25.64 25.83
C ARG A 220 1.30 -26.25 24.78
N GLU A 221 0.70 -25.39 23.97
CA GLU A 221 -0.11 -25.83 22.84
C GLU A 221 0.77 -26.33 21.69
N ILE A 222 0.37 -27.44 21.10
CA ILE A 222 0.98 -28.00 19.89
C ILE A 222 -0.12 -28.40 18.91
N TRP A 223 0.10 -28.13 17.63
CA TRP A 223 -0.73 -28.64 16.55
C TRP A 223 -0.01 -29.76 15.84
N ILE A 224 -0.68 -30.91 15.72
CA ILE A 224 -0.12 -32.08 15.05
C ILE A 224 -1.04 -32.53 13.92
N LEU A 225 -0.47 -32.88 12.78
CA LEU A 225 -1.15 -33.73 11.81
C LEU A 225 -0.85 -35.18 12.21
N ALA A 226 -1.88 -35.91 12.65
CA ALA A 226 -1.68 -37.25 13.19
C ALA A 226 -2.67 -38.28 12.65
N SER A 227 -2.22 -39.53 12.59
CA SER A 227 -3.02 -40.70 12.28
C SER A 227 -2.88 -41.74 13.39
N TYR A 228 -4.00 -42.16 13.98
CA TYR A 228 -4.11 -43.20 15.00
C TYR A 228 -4.54 -44.51 14.34
N ASN A 229 -3.70 -45.54 14.41
CA ASN A 229 -3.82 -46.78 13.65
C ASN A 229 -3.87 -47.98 14.60
N PRO A 230 -5.04 -48.61 14.81
CA PRO A 230 -5.13 -49.86 15.54
C PRO A 230 -4.33 -50.99 14.86
N ILE A 231 -3.62 -51.78 15.65
CA ILE A 231 -2.92 -52.99 15.20
C ILE A 231 -3.76 -54.19 15.57
N LEU A 232 -3.99 -55.05 14.58
CA LEU A 232 -4.90 -56.19 14.67
C LEU A 232 -4.09 -57.49 14.87
N ASP A 233 -4.67 -58.45 15.58
CA ASP A 233 -4.14 -59.80 15.70
C ASP A 233 -4.49 -60.68 14.48
N ASP A 234 -4.12 -61.96 14.53
CA ASP A 234 -4.38 -62.96 13.47
C ASP A 234 -5.87 -63.23 13.24
N LYS A 235 -6.75 -62.80 14.15
CA LYS A 235 -8.21 -62.92 14.07
C LYS A 235 -8.88 -61.58 13.75
N GLY A 236 -8.10 -60.54 13.45
CA GLY A 236 -8.59 -59.20 13.14
C GLY A 236 -9.03 -58.37 14.35
N LYS A 237 -8.75 -58.84 15.58
CA LYS A 237 -9.10 -58.10 16.80
C LYS A 237 -8.03 -57.04 17.11
N PRO A 238 -8.41 -55.76 17.32
CA PRO A 238 -7.47 -54.74 17.76
C PRO A 238 -6.86 -55.06 19.14
N PHE A 239 -5.54 -54.92 19.28
CA PHE A 239 -4.86 -55.15 20.57
C PHE A 239 -3.93 -54.01 21.02
N LYS A 240 -3.57 -53.08 20.13
CA LYS A 240 -2.88 -51.83 20.46
C LYS A 240 -3.14 -50.75 19.42
N VAL A 241 -2.84 -49.49 19.73
CA VAL A 241 -2.92 -48.37 18.78
C VAL A 241 -1.55 -47.74 18.59
N VAL A 242 -1.13 -47.57 17.34
CA VAL A 242 0.09 -46.82 16.99
C VAL A 242 -0.31 -45.50 16.35
N LYS A 243 0.17 -44.40 16.91
CA LYS A 243 -0.05 -43.06 16.36
C LYS A 243 1.23 -42.56 15.70
N PHE A 244 1.07 -42.08 14.47
CA PHE A 244 2.08 -41.32 13.74
C PHE A 244 1.67 -39.85 13.70
N ALA A 245 2.60 -38.94 13.98
CA ALA A 245 2.33 -37.51 14.02
C ALA A 245 3.48 -36.68 13.46
N THR A 246 3.12 -35.55 12.86
CA THR A 246 4.04 -34.47 12.46
C THR A 246 3.62 -33.20 13.18
N ASP A 247 4.57 -32.50 13.79
CA ASP A 247 4.33 -31.19 14.37
C ASP A 247 4.15 -30.15 13.26
N VAL A 248 2.98 -29.51 13.23
CA VAL A 248 2.59 -28.47 12.26
C VAL A 248 2.38 -27.11 12.94
N THR A 249 2.81 -26.96 14.20
CA THR A 249 2.61 -25.72 14.99
C THR A 249 3.22 -24.51 14.31
N GLY A 250 4.48 -24.60 13.86
CA GLY A 250 5.14 -23.50 13.16
C GLY A 250 4.42 -23.10 11.88
N GLN A 251 3.91 -24.08 11.12
CA GLN A 251 3.13 -23.82 9.91
C GLN A 251 1.79 -23.16 10.22
N LYS A 252 1.08 -23.62 11.26
CA LYS A 252 -0.19 -23.03 11.71
C LYS A 252 -0.02 -21.59 12.18
N LEU A 253 1.01 -21.31 12.98
CA LEU A 253 1.33 -19.96 13.44
C LEU A 253 1.67 -19.04 12.28
N LYS A 254 2.47 -19.50 11.31
CA LYS A 254 2.79 -18.73 10.10
C LYS A 254 1.54 -18.41 9.28
N THR A 255 0.64 -19.38 9.09
CA THR A 255 -0.63 -19.15 8.38
C THR A 255 -1.52 -18.16 9.13
N ALA A 256 -1.59 -18.25 10.47
CA ALA A 256 -2.36 -17.32 11.29
C ALA A 256 -1.79 -15.90 11.26
N ASP A 257 -0.46 -15.76 11.32
CA ASP A 257 0.24 -14.47 11.20
C ASP A 257 -0.02 -13.83 9.83
N LEU A 258 0.15 -14.58 8.73
CA LEU A 258 -0.14 -14.09 7.37
C LEU A 258 -1.61 -13.66 7.21
N ALA A 259 -2.55 -14.44 7.75
CA ALA A 259 -3.96 -14.07 7.74
C ALA A 259 -4.22 -12.79 8.55
N GLY A 260 -3.59 -12.65 9.72
CA GLY A 260 -3.67 -11.46 10.56
C GLY A 260 -3.11 -10.21 9.89
N GLN A 261 -2.00 -10.32 9.15
CA GLN A 261 -1.41 -9.22 8.39
C GLN A 261 -2.35 -8.74 7.27
N ILE A 262 -2.97 -9.67 6.53
CA ILE A 262 -3.96 -9.32 5.48
C ILE A 262 -5.17 -8.61 6.08
N ASP A 263 -5.70 -9.09 7.22
CA ASP A 263 -6.80 -8.46 7.93
C ASP A 263 -6.44 -7.04 8.42
N ALA A 264 -5.23 -6.86 8.97
CA ALA A 264 -4.74 -5.55 9.42
C ALA A 264 -4.62 -4.52 8.28
N ILE A 265 -4.17 -4.94 7.09
CA ILE A 265 -4.17 -4.10 5.89
C ILE A 265 -5.62 -3.77 5.49
N GLY A 266 -6.50 -4.76 5.48
CA GLY A 266 -7.92 -4.60 5.14
C GLY A 266 -8.69 -3.66 6.08
N LYS A 267 -8.27 -3.53 7.34
CA LYS A 267 -8.85 -2.57 8.30
C LYS A 267 -8.51 -1.12 7.99
N SER A 268 -7.33 -0.85 7.45
CA SER A 268 -6.81 0.51 7.27
C SER A 268 -6.90 1.03 5.83
N GLN A 269 -6.86 0.14 4.84
CA GLN A 269 -6.82 0.50 3.42
C GLN A 269 -8.04 -0.01 2.65
N ALA A 270 -8.34 0.64 1.53
CA ALA A 270 -9.27 0.13 0.55
C ALA A 270 -8.59 -0.98 -0.27
N VAL A 271 -9.20 -2.16 -0.31
CA VAL A 271 -8.67 -3.34 -1.01
C VAL A 271 -9.70 -3.85 -2.00
N ILE A 272 -9.25 -4.12 -3.22
CA ILE A 272 -10.06 -4.75 -4.27
C ILE A 272 -9.21 -5.74 -5.04
N GLU A 273 -9.81 -6.86 -5.40
CA GLU A 273 -9.20 -7.93 -6.18
C GLU A 273 -9.78 -7.96 -7.59
N PHE A 274 -8.90 -8.15 -8.57
CA PHE A 274 -9.26 -8.33 -9.96
C PHE A 274 -8.68 -9.64 -10.51
N GLY A 275 -9.41 -10.26 -11.43
CA GLY A 275 -8.82 -11.20 -12.37
C GLY A 275 -7.73 -10.51 -13.20
N ILE A 276 -6.87 -11.31 -13.83
CA ILE A 276 -5.77 -10.77 -14.63
C ILE A 276 -6.26 -9.96 -15.85
N ASP A 277 -7.51 -10.18 -16.24
CA ASP A 277 -8.25 -9.48 -17.28
C ASP A 277 -8.93 -8.18 -16.82
N GLY A 278 -8.84 -7.84 -15.52
CA GLY A 278 -9.48 -6.67 -14.92
C GLY A 278 -10.90 -6.87 -14.40
N THR A 279 -11.41 -8.10 -14.42
CA THR A 279 -12.72 -8.45 -13.85
C THR A 279 -12.68 -8.41 -12.32
N ILE A 280 -13.62 -7.73 -11.66
CA ILE A 280 -13.67 -7.57 -10.21
C ILE A 280 -14.09 -8.88 -9.54
N LEU A 281 -13.24 -9.41 -8.64
CA LEU A 281 -13.47 -10.66 -7.92
C LEU A 281 -14.06 -10.40 -6.53
N ASP A 282 -13.48 -9.46 -5.79
CA ASP A 282 -13.91 -9.11 -4.44
C ASP A 282 -13.44 -7.71 -4.04
N ALA A 283 -14.05 -7.09 -3.03
CA ALA A 283 -13.64 -5.80 -2.48
C ALA A 283 -14.02 -5.66 -1.01
N ASN A 284 -13.14 -5.04 -0.22
CA ASN A 284 -13.41 -4.81 1.20
C ASN A 284 -14.34 -3.61 1.45
N ALA A 285 -14.85 -3.50 2.68
CA ALA A 285 -15.77 -2.43 3.08
C ALA A 285 -15.20 -1.01 2.88
N ASN A 286 -13.88 -0.83 3.07
CA ASN A 286 -13.21 0.46 2.86
C ASN A 286 -13.28 0.90 1.40
N PHE A 287 -12.97 0.00 0.45
CA PHE A 287 -13.07 0.31 -0.98
C PHE A 287 -14.50 0.67 -1.40
N LEU A 288 -15.45 -0.15 -0.94
CA LEU A 288 -16.88 0.04 -1.21
C LEU A 288 -17.38 1.39 -0.68
N LYS A 289 -16.97 1.76 0.55
CA LYS A 289 -17.30 3.06 1.16
C LYS A 289 -16.71 4.23 0.38
N VAL A 290 -15.43 4.15 0.01
CA VAL A 290 -14.72 5.21 -0.72
C VAL A 290 -15.39 5.48 -2.08
N LEU A 291 -15.69 4.43 -2.87
CA LEU A 291 -16.34 4.61 -4.18
C LEU A 291 -17.88 4.66 -4.12
N GLY A 292 -18.48 4.37 -2.98
CA GLY A 292 -19.93 4.45 -2.76
C GLY A 292 -20.73 3.34 -3.43
N TYR A 293 -20.13 2.17 -3.67
CA TYR A 293 -20.79 1.01 -4.26
C TYR A 293 -21.02 -0.09 -3.23
N ASN A 294 -21.95 -1.00 -3.50
CA ASN A 294 -22.03 -2.30 -2.81
C ASN A 294 -21.25 -3.36 -3.61
N LEU A 295 -20.80 -4.43 -2.96
CA LEU A 295 -20.06 -5.51 -3.66
C LEU A 295 -20.89 -6.12 -4.80
N ALA A 296 -22.18 -6.35 -4.56
CA ALA A 296 -23.11 -6.86 -5.58
C ALA A 296 -23.24 -5.94 -6.81
N ASP A 297 -22.98 -4.63 -6.65
CA ASP A 297 -23.06 -3.67 -7.77
C ASP A 297 -21.83 -3.78 -8.70
N ILE A 298 -20.72 -4.33 -8.23
CA ILE A 298 -19.42 -4.27 -8.92
C ILE A 298 -18.81 -5.64 -9.23
N LYS A 299 -19.11 -6.67 -8.44
CA LYS A 299 -18.53 -8.01 -8.60
C LYS A 299 -18.88 -8.59 -9.97
N GLY A 300 -17.88 -9.13 -10.66
CA GLY A 300 -17.99 -9.65 -12.03
C GLY A 300 -17.99 -8.57 -13.13
N LYS A 301 -17.97 -7.27 -12.77
CA LYS A 301 -17.78 -6.18 -13.75
C LYS A 301 -16.30 -5.90 -13.95
N HIS A 302 -15.97 -5.21 -15.02
CA HIS A 302 -14.59 -4.83 -15.32
C HIS A 302 -14.19 -3.52 -14.62
N HIS A 303 -12.92 -3.39 -14.21
CA HIS A 303 -12.33 -2.19 -13.57
C HIS A 303 -12.63 -0.88 -14.31
N SER A 304 -12.88 -0.94 -15.62
CA SER A 304 -13.20 0.20 -16.48
C SER A 304 -14.42 1.01 -16.02
N MET A 305 -15.28 0.47 -15.15
CA MET A 305 -16.39 1.24 -14.59
C MET A 305 -15.96 2.36 -13.63
N PHE A 306 -14.73 2.32 -13.11
CA PHE A 306 -14.20 3.32 -12.18
C PHE A 306 -13.34 4.39 -12.84
N VAL A 307 -13.18 4.36 -14.16
CA VAL A 307 -12.35 5.31 -14.93
C VAL A 307 -13.22 6.17 -15.84
N GLU A 308 -12.72 7.37 -16.16
CA GLU A 308 -13.40 8.24 -17.11
C GLU A 308 -13.44 7.61 -18.51
N PRO A 309 -14.49 7.88 -19.32
CA PRO A 309 -14.59 7.32 -20.66
C PRO A 309 -13.36 7.58 -21.54
N ALA A 310 -12.79 8.80 -21.47
CA ALA A 310 -11.60 9.16 -22.23
C ALA A 310 -10.35 8.35 -21.81
N GLU A 311 -10.17 8.11 -20.51
CA GLU A 311 -9.06 7.27 -19.99
C GLU A 311 -9.25 5.81 -20.38
N ARG A 312 -10.47 5.28 -20.24
CA ARG A 312 -10.82 3.89 -20.58
C ARG A 312 -10.46 3.54 -22.02
N ASP A 313 -10.74 4.44 -22.95
CA ASP A 313 -10.59 4.20 -24.39
C ASP A 313 -9.14 4.46 -24.87
N ALA A 314 -8.31 5.08 -24.02
CA ALA A 314 -6.91 5.39 -24.32
C ALA A 314 -6.02 4.15 -24.44
N ALA A 315 -4.96 4.26 -25.26
CA ALA A 315 -3.96 3.20 -25.40
C ALA A 315 -3.24 2.89 -24.07
N ALA A 316 -3.01 3.91 -23.24
CA ALA A 316 -2.37 3.76 -21.94
C ALA A 316 -3.12 2.80 -21.00
N TYR A 317 -4.46 2.80 -21.04
CA TYR A 317 -5.27 1.89 -20.21
C TYR A 317 -5.12 0.42 -20.62
N ARG A 318 -4.96 0.14 -21.93
CA ARG A 318 -4.68 -1.22 -22.42
C ARG A 318 -3.27 -1.67 -22.03
N THR A 319 -2.28 -0.79 -22.17
CA THR A 319 -0.89 -1.06 -21.74
C THR A 319 -0.82 -1.34 -20.24
N PHE A 320 -1.54 -0.56 -19.43
CA PHE A 320 -1.62 -0.75 -17.97
C PHE A 320 -2.02 -2.18 -17.59
N TRP A 321 -3.08 -2.75 -18.18
CA TRP A 321 -3.48 -4.13 -17.90
C TRP A 321 -2.50 -5.17 -18.47
N ALA A 322 -1.89 -4.91 -19.63
CA ALA A 322 -0.86 -5.79 -20.19
C ALA A 322 0.39 -5.88 -19.30
N GLU A 323 0.79 -4.77 -18.66
CA GLU A 323 1.90 -4.76 -17.71
C GLU A 323 1.60 -5.53 -16.43
N LEU A 324 0.39 -5.37 -15.88
CA LEU A 324 -0.07 -6.16 -14.73
C LEU A 324 -0.12 -7.66 -15.06
N ALA A 325 -0.59 -8.02 -16.26
CA ALA A 325 -0.59 -9.39 -16.75
C ALA A 325 0.83 -9.97 -16.93
N ALA A 326 1.82 -9.12 -17.17
CA ALA A 326 3.24 -9.48 -17.20
C ALA A 326 3.90 -9.50 -15.81
N GLY A 327 3.15 -9.26 -14.73
CA GLY A 327 3.64 -9.27 -13.35
C GLY A 327 4.28 -7.97 -12.88
N LYS A 328 4.21 -6.88 -13.67
CA LYS A 328 4.73 -5.57 -13.28
C LYS A 328 3.69 -4.85 -12.43
N TYR A 329 4.04 -4.52 -11.19
CA TYR A 329 3.16 -3.70 -10.34
C TYR A 329 3.14 -2.25 -10.81
N GLN A 330 2.04 -1.56 -10.52
CA GLN A 330 1.86 -0.14 -10.87
C GLN A 330 1.39 0.64 -9.65
N ALA A 331 2.00 1.81 -9.39
CA ALA A 331 1.65 2.67 -8.26
C ALA A 331 1.63 4.13 -8.67
N ALA A 332 0.50 4.80 -8.43
CA ALA A 332 0.34 6.23 -8.72
C ALA A 332 -0.85 6.82 -7.95
N GLU A 333 -1.03 8.13 -8.08
CA GLU A 333 -2.28 8.81 -7.74
C GLU A 333 -3.23 8.75 -8.95
N TYR A 334 -4.46 8.30 -8.71
CA TYR A 334 -5.46 8.10 -9.76
C TYR A 334 -6.75 8.82 -9.43
N LYS A 335 -7.33 9.48 -10.43
CA LYS A 335 -8.72 9.91 -10.40
C LYS A 335 -9.61 8.72 -10.74
N ARG A 336 -10.65 8.50 -9.95
CA ARG A 336 -11.65 7.44 -10.16
C ARG A 336 -13.06 8.00 -10.02
N ILE A 337 -13.99 7.32 -10.68
CA ILE A 337 -15.41 7.68 -10.70
C ILE A 337 -16.16 6.72 -9.78
N GLY A 338 -16.67 7.27 -8.68
CA GLY A 338 -17.57 6.60 -7.75
C GLY A 338 -19.02 6.59 -8.22
N LYS A 339 -19.89 5.96 -7.44
CA LYS A 339 -21.33 5.88 -7.71
C LYS A 339 -21.91 7.29 -7.84
N GLY A 340 -22.75 7.48 -8.87
CA GLY A 340 -23.37 8.78 -9.18
C GLY A 340 -22.43 9.78 -9.86
N GLY A 341 -21.28 9.35 -10.40
CA GLY A 341 -20.35 10.23 -11.11
C GLY A 341 -19.41 11.02 -10.19
N ARG A 342 -19.39 10.71 -8.89
CA ARG A 342 -18.56 11.41 -7.91
C ARG A 342 -17.08 11.15 -8.17
N GLU A 343 -16.31 12.21 -8.27
CA GLU A 343 -14.86 12.12 -8.40
C GLU A 343 -14.22 11.71 -7.07
N VAL A 344 -13.30 10.76 -7.12
CA VAL A 344 -12.54 10.26 -5.99
C VAL A 344 -11.08 10.17 -6.40
N TRP A 345 -10.19 10.76 -5.61
CA TRP A 345 -8.76 10.60 -5.80
C TRP A 345 -8.23 9.56 -4.85
N ILE A 346 -7.42 8.66 -5.38
CA ILE A 346 -6.80 7.59 -4.61
C ILE A 346 -5.32 7.50 -4.92
N GLN A 347 -4.50 7.35 -3.88
CA GLN A 347 -3.16 6.82 -4.03
C GLN A 347 -3.26 5.30 -3.98
N ALA A 348 -2.89 4.62 -5.07
CA ALA A 348 -3.10 3.18 -5.18
C ALA A 348 -1.90 2.45 -5.77
N SER A 349 -1.71 1.20 -5.32
CA SER A 349 -0.80 0.23 -5.92
C SER A 349 -1.57 -1.00 -6.39
N TYR A 350 -1.32 -1.44 -7.62
CA TYR A 350 -1.88 -2.63 -8.24
C TYR A 350 -0.79 -3.70 -8.28
N ASN A 351 -0.98 -4.80 -7.56
CA ASN A 351 0.05 -5.79 -7.27
C ASN A 351 -0.40 -7.16 -7.82
N PRO A 352 0.21 -7.63 -8.91
CA PRO A 352 -0.05 -8.98 -9.43
C PRO A 352 0.36 -10.05 -8.41
N ILE A 353 -0.51 -11.03 -8.19
CA ILE A 353 -0.25 -12.20 -7.34
C ILE A 353 0.11 -13.37 -8.25
N LEU A 354 1.24 -14.00 -7.94
CA LEU A 354 1.81 -15.09 -8.71
C LEU A 354 1.38 -16.45 -8.14
N ASP A 355 1.22 -17.43 -9.02
CA ASP A 355 1.03 -18.83 -8.63
C ASP A 355 2.37 -19.51 -8.24
N LEU A 356 2.33 -20.80 -7.92
CA LEU A 356 3.51 -21.59 -7.55
C LEU A 356 4.56 -21.71 -8.68
N ASN A 357 4.20 -21.40 -9.93
CA ASN A 357 5.09 -21.38 -11.09
C ASN A 357 5.57 -19.96 -11.45
N GLY A 358 5.22 -18.95 -10.64
CA GLY A 358 5.58 -17.55 -10.88
C GLY A 358 4.70 -16.83 -11.91
N LYS A 359 3.59 -17.43 -12.36
CA LYS A 359 2.68 -16.82 -13.33
C LYS A 359 1.64 -15.93 -12.62
N PRO A 360 1.44 -14.66 -13.03
CA PRO A 360 0.36 -13.83 -12.51
C PRO A 360 -1.02 -14.45 -12.78
N PHE A 361 -1.86 -14.54 -11.75
CA PHE A 361 -3.23 -15.07 -11.89
C PHE A 361 -4.33 -14.13 -11.39
N LYS A 362 -4.00 -13.17 -10.52
CA LYS A 362 -4.90 -12.10 -10.07
C LYS A 362 -4.13 -10.84 -9.75
N VAL A 363 -4.83 -9.72 -9.58
CA VAL A 363 -4.26 -8.43 -9.16
C VAL A 363 -4.95 -7.99 -7.87
N VAL A 364 -4.17 -7.66 -6.85
CA VAL A 364 -4.68 -7.05 -5.62
C VAL A 364 -4.27 -5.58 -5.61
N LYS A 365 -5.28 -4.71 -5.51
CA LYS A 365 -5.06 -3.27 -5.40
C LYS A 365 -5.25 -2.82 -3.96
N TYR A 366 -4.27 -2.09 -3.47
CA TYR A 366 -4.35 -1.34 -2.22
C TYR A 366 -4.51 0.14 -2.53
N ALA A 367 -5.43 0.82 -1.86
CA ALA A 367 -5.71 2.22 -2.09
C ALA A 367 -5.99 2.99 -0.80
N THR A 368 -5.56 4.24 -0.79
CA THR A 368 -5.88 5.24 0.23
C THR A 368 -6.65 6.37 -0.45
N ASP A 369 -7.74 6.82 0.16
CA ASP A 369 -8.50 7.97 -0.32
C ASP A 369 -7.72 9.27 -0.05
N THR A 370 -7.29 9.93 -1.12
CA THR A 370 -6.55 11.20 -1.08
C THR A 370 -7.39 12.37 -1.57
N THR A 371 -8.70 12.18 -1.77
CA THR A 371 -9.62 13.18 -2.33
C THR A 371 -9.51 14.54 -1.64
N ARG A 372 -9.53 14.56 -0.31
CA ARG A 372 -9.40 15.81 0.45
C ARG A 372 -8.06 16.50 0.21
N GLN A 373 -6.97 15.74 0.18
CA GLN A 373 -5.62 16.27 0.01
C GLN A 373 -5.44 16.87 -1.39
N VAL A 374 -5.92 16.17 -2.42
CA VAL A 374 -5.87 16.65 -3.80
C VAL A 374 -6.73 17.89 -3.99
N LEU A 375 -7.96 17.91 -3.44
CA LEU A 375 -8.83 19.09 -3.54
C LEU A 375 -8.26 20.31 -2.80
N VAL A 376 -7.62 20.11 -1.64
CA VAL A 376 -6.90 21.19 -0.94
C VAL A 376 -5.73 21.68 -1.76
N ARG A 377 -4.93 20.78 -2.36
CA ARG A 377 -3.80 21.17 -3.23
C ARG A 377 -4.26 22.01 -4.42
N ILE A 378 -5.29 21.55 -5.14
CA ILE A 378 -5.89 22.30 -6.28
C ILE A 378 -6.47 23.64 -5.82
N GLY A 379 -7.12 23.67 -4.66
CA GLY A 379 -7.65 24.89 -4.05
C GLY A 379 -6.54 25.90 -3.76
N ASN A 380 -5.44 25.47 -3.15
CA ASN A 380 -4.29 26.30 -2.84
C ASN A 380 -3.62 26.86 -4.10
N GLU A 381 -3.47 26.04 -5.16
CA GLU A 381 -2.94 26.50 -6.45
C GLU A 381 -3.81 27.61 -7.06
N ARG A 382 -5.14 27.46 -7.02
CA ARG A 382 -6.07 28.50 -7.48
C ARG A 382 -5.99 29.78 -6.66
N VAL A 383 -5.92 29.66 -5.33
CA VAL A 383 -5.80 30.81 -4.43
C VAL A 383 -4.50 31.56 -4.70
N ARG A 384 -3.39 30.83 -4.89
CA ARG A 384 -2.11 31.43 -5.25
C ARG A 384 -2.18 32.20 -6.58
N ALA A 385 -2.73 31.58 -7.63
CA ALA A 385 -2.89 32.25 -8.92
C ALA A 385 -3.76 33.52 -8.81
N MET A 386 -4.81 33.49 -7.99
CA MET A 386 -5.64 34.66 -7.71
C MET A 386 -4.84 35.76 -6.98
N MET A 387 -4.04 35.40 -5.97
CA MET A 387 -3.20 36.36 -5.25
C MET A 387 -2.16 37.02 -6.16
N GLU A 388 -1.51 36.26 -7.03
CA GLU A 388 -0.57 36.78 -8.02
C GLU A 388 -1.27 37.77 -8.98
N SER A 389 -2.50 37.47 -9.42
CA SER A 389 -3.29 38.38 -10.26
C SER A 389 -3.70 39.67 -9.54
N VAL A 390 -4.08 39.60 -8.26
CA VAL A 390 -4.45 40.79 -7.47
C VAL A 390 -3.22 41.65 -7.17
N ALA A 391 -2.08 41.03 -6.87
CA ALA A 391 -0.82 41.75 -6.66
C ALA A 391 -0.40 42.52 -7.92
N ALA A 392 -0.45 41.87 -9.10
CA ALA A 392 -0.18 42.52 -10.37
C ALA A 392 -1.14 43.69 -10.64
N GLY A 393 -2.44 43.50 -10.39
CA GLY A 393 -3.43 44.58 -10.51
C GLY A 393 -3.18 45.75 -9.55
N ALA A 394 -2.71 45.47 -8.32
CA ALA A 394 -2.34 46.51 -7.36
C ALA A 394 -1.08 47.30 -7.79
N GLU A 395 -0.10 46.66 -8.42
CA GLU A 395 1.06 47.35 -8.98
C GLU A 395 0.66 48.28 -10.14
N GLU A 396 -0.22 47.82 -11.04
CA GLU A 396 -0.73 48.62 -12.16
C GLU A 396 -1.59 49.81 -11.69
N LEU A 397 -2.42 49.59 -10.66
CA LEU A 397 -3.18 50.67 -10.01
C LEU A 397 -2.25 51.69 -9.34
N ASN A 398 -1.18 51.26 -8.67
CA ASN A 398 -0.20 52.18 -8.09
C ASN A 398 0.49 53.04 -9.14
N ALA A 399 0.81 52.47 -10.31
CA ALA A 399 1.35 53.24 -11.44
C ALA A 399 0.34 54.30 -11.93
N SER A 400 -0.92 53.89 -12.12
CA SER A 400 -2.01 54.79 -12.53
C SER A 400 -2.25 55.93 -11.53
N VAL A 401 -2.21 55.63 -10.23
CA VAL A 401 -2.34 56.61 -9.13
C VAL A 401 -1.23 57.66 -9.18
N ARG A 402 0.02 57.26 -9.47
CA ARG A 402 1.14 58.20 -9.64
C ARG A 402 0.92 59.13 -10.84
N GLU A 403 0.51 58.58 -11.98
CA GLU A 403 0.22 59.38 -13.18
C GLU A 403 -0.91 60.39 -12.95
N ILE A 404 -1.98 59.97 -12.26
CA ILE A 404 -3.08 60.86 -11.89
C ILE A 404 -2.58 61.96 -10.95
N SER A 405 -1.79 61.63 -9.93
CA SER A 405 -1.24 62.62 -8.98
C SER A 405 -0.36 63.68 -9.67
N GLU A 406 0.48 63.27 -10.62
CA GLU A 406 1.27 64.17 -11.46
C GLU A 406 0.36 65.07 -12.32
N ALA A 407 -0.67 64.49 -12.95
CA ALA A 407 -1.65 65.24 -13.74
C ALA A 407 -2.45 66.24 -12.89
N MET A 408 -2.80 65.89 -11.64
CA MET A 408 -3.48 66.79 -10.71
C MET A 408 -2.59 67.96 -10.31
N THR A 409 -1.31 67.71 -10.03
CA THR A 409 -0.33 68.75 -9.71
C THR A 409 -0.21 69.75 -10.86
N LYS A 410 -0.09 69.25 -12.09
CA LYS A 410 -0.02 70.08 -13.31
C LYS A 410 -1.33 70.85 -13.57
N SER A 411 -2.48 70.22 -13.31
CA SER A 411 -3.79 70.86 -13.44
C SER A 411 -3.95 72.01 -12.44
N ARG A 412 -3.46 71.83 -11.21
CA ARG A 412 -3.45 72.88 -10.18
C ARG A 412 -2.60 74.07 -10.60
N GLU A 413 -1.39 73.81 -11.10
CA GLU A 413 -0.50 74.86 -11.62
C GLU A 413 -1.16 75.64 -12.76
N THR A 414 -1.75 74.92 -13.72
CA THR A 414 -2.45 75.53 -14.87
C THR A 414 -3.63 76.39 -14.42
N ALA A 415 -4.41 75.93 -13.45
CA ALA A 415 -5.52 76.71 -12.88
C ALA A 415 -5.03 77.99 -12.20
N LEU A 416 -3.92 77.93 -11.44
CA LEU A 416 -3.32 79.11 -10.81
C LEU A 416 -2.81 80.11 -11.85
N THR A 417 -2.16 79.66 -12.91
CA THR A 417 -1.75 80.51 -14.03
C THR A 417 -2.95 81.18 -14.68
N ALA A 418 -4.03 80.42 -14.95
CA ALA A 418 -5.23 80.96 -15.55
C ALA A 418 -5.92 82.02 -14.68
N VAL A 419 -5.94 81.86 -13.35
CA VAL A 419 -6.40 82.92 -12.43
C VAL A 419 -5.57 84.18 -12.58
N SER A 420 -4.25 84.06 -12.64
CA SER A 420 -3.35 85.21 -12.81
C SER A 420 -3.57 85.94 -14.14
N GLU A 421 -3.83 85.21 -15.23
CA GLU A 421 -4.13 85.80 -16.53
C GLU A 421 -5.48 86.53 -16.54
N VAL A 422 -6.50 85.94 -15.91
CA VAL A 422 -7.82 86.57 -15.76
C VAL A 422 -7.73 87.84 -14.92
N ASP A 423 -6.98 87.84 -13.81
CA ASP A 423 -6.77 89.02 -12.98
C ASP A 423 -6.03 90.13 -13.75
N ALA A 424 -5.06 89.77 -14.60
CA ALA A 424 -4.37 90.74 -15.46
C ALA A 424 -5.31 91.34 -16.52
N ALA A 425 -6.16 90.51 -17.14
CA ALA A 425 -7.16 90.96 -18.11
C ALA A 425 -8.23 91.85 -17.47
N ASP A 426 -8.67 91.51 -16.26
CA ASP A 426 -9.62 92.29 -15.46
C ASP A 426 -9.06 93.69 -15.14
N GLY A 427 -7.80 93.77 -14.73
CA GLY A 427 -7.10 95.04 -14.54
C GLY A 427 -6.97 95.88 -15.82
N GLN A 428 -6.79 95.25 -16.99
CA GLN A 428 -6.77 95.95 -18.28
C GLN A 428 -8.16 96.48 -18.66
N ALA A 429 -9.21 95.70 -18.43
CA ALA A 429 -10.60 96.11 -18.68
C ALA A 429 -11.00 97.29 -17.77
N HIS A 430 -10.60 97.26 -16.50
CA HIS A 430 -10.81 98.39 -15.58
C HIS A 430 -10.12 99.67 -16.06
N ARG A 431 -8.87 99.59 -16.50
CA ARG A 431 -8.15 100.73 -17.08
C ARG A 431 -8.80 101.27 -18.36
N LEU A 432 -9.37 100.40 -19.19
CA LEU A 432 -10.12 100.82 -20.38
C LEU A 432 -11.38 101.60 -19.98
N ASN A 433 -12.11 101.12 -18.98
CA ASN A 433 -13.29 101.80 -18.45
C ASN A 433 -12.94 103.18 -17.84
N GLU A 434 -11.85 103.28 -17.08
CA GLU A 434 -11.35 104.57 -16.57
C GLU A 434 -10.96 105.53 -17.71
N ALA A 435 -10.28 105.04 -18.74
CA ALA A 435 -9.89 105.84 -19.90
C ALA A 435 -11.13 106.35 -20.67
N ALA A 436 -12.14 105.49 -20.88
CA ALA A 436 -13.39 105.86 -21.52
C ALA A 436 -14.18 106.90 -20.70
N GLN A 437 -14.22 106.78 -19.36
CA GLN A 437 -14.81 107.80 -18.49
C GLN A 437 -14.08 109.15 -18.58
N ALA A 438 -12.75 109.15 -18.58
CA ALA A 438 -11.97 110.37 -18.77
C ALA A 438 -12.24 111.01 -20.15
N MET A 439 -12.35 110.20 -21.21
CA MET A 439 -12.71 110.68 -22.54
C MET A 439 -14.13 111.27 -22.57
N SER A 440 -15.09 110.68 -21.85
CA SER A 440 -16.44 111.23 -21.73
C SER A 440 -16.44 112.66 -21.17
N GLY A 441 -15.65 112.92 -20.13
CA GLY A 441 -15.48 114.27 -19.57
C GLY A 441 -14.85 115.26 -20.55
N ILE A 442 -13.90 114.81 -21.39
CA ILE A 442 -13.32 115.64 -22.46
C ILE A 442 -14.37 115.96 -23.53
N VAL A 443 -15.16 114.98 -23.94
CA VAL A 443 -16.25 115.14 -24.93
C VAL A 443 -17.31 116.12 -24.41
N GLU A 444 -17.70 116.03 -23.14
CA GLU A 444 -18.62 116.98 -22.51
C GLU A 444 -18.06 118.41 -22.52
N LEU A 445 -16.78 118.58 -22.18
CA LEU A 445 -16.10 119.88 -22.25
C LEU A 445 -16.10 120.45 -23.68
N ILE A 446 -15.79 119.63 -24.69
CA ILE A 446 -15.82 120.05 -26.10
C ILE A 446 -17.25 120.41 -26.53
N SER A 447 -18.25 119.65 -26.09
CA SER A 447 -19.67 119.94 -26.37
C SER A 447 -20.08 121.30 -25.79
N ASN A 448 -19.64 121.60 -24.57
CA ASN A 448 -19.86 122.92 -23.94
C ASN A 448 -19.16 124.05 -24.70
N ILE A 449 -17.90 123.86 -25.11
CA ILE A 449 -17.14 124.85 -25.90
C ILE A 449 -17.79 125.10 -27.26
N THR A 450 -18.17 124.04 -27.99
CA THR A 450 -18.84 124.17 -29.30
C THR A 450 -20.20 124.86 -29.15
N GLY A 451 -20.94 124.60 -28.07
CA GLY A 451 -22.14 125.33 -27.69
C GLY A 451 -21.89 126.83 -27.49
N GLN A 452 -20.84 127.20 -26.76
CA GLN A 452 -20.44 128.60 -26.57
C GLN A 452 -20.00 129.27 -27.87
N ILE A 453 -19.20 128.59 -28.70
CA ILE A 453 -18.78 129.09 -30.02
C ILE A 453 -20.00 129.34 -30.90
N ASN A 454 -20.96 128.42 -30.92
CA ASN A 454 -22.20 128.58 -31.69
C ASN A 454 -23.03 129.79 -31.21
N LEU A 455 -23.08 130.05 -29.89
CA LEU A 455 -23.73 131.25 -29.33
C LEU A 455 -22.98 132.54 -29.65
N LEU A 456 -21.64 132.54 -29.60
CA LEU A 456 -20.81 133.68 -29.99
C LEU A 456 -20.96 133.97 -31.49
N ALA A 457 -20.96 132.94 -32.33
CA ALA A 457 -21.19 133.06 -33.77
C ALA A 457 -22.60 133.59 -34.07
N LEU A 458 -23.62 133.17 -33.31
CA LEU A 458 -24.98 133.70 -33.39
C LEU A 458 -25.02 135.19 -33.03
N ASN A 459 -24.39 135.59 -31.92
CA ASN A 459 -24.29 136.99 -31.51
C ASN A 459 -23.56 137.85 -32.57
N ALA A 460 -22.46 137.33 -33.12
CA ALA A 460 -21.73 137.98 -34.21
C ALA A 460 -22.57 138.10 -35.49
N THR A 461 -23.41 137.09 -35.79
CA THR A 461 -24.34 137.14 -36.92
C THR A 461 -25.40 138.23 -36.72
N ILE A 462 -25.93 138.36 -35.50
CA ILE A 462 -26.91 139.42 -35.14
C ILE A 462 -26.28 140.80 -35.25
N GLU A 463 -25.09 141.01 -34.70
CA GLU A 463 -24.40 142.31 -34.76
C GLU A 463 -23.99 142.68 -36.19
N SER A 464 -23.59 141.68 -36.99
CA SER A 464 -23.33 141.86 -38.43
C SER A 464 -24.58 142.29 -39.20
N ALA A 465 -25.76 141.75 -38.86
CA ALA A 465 -27.03 142.17 -39.43
C ALA A 465 -27.42 143.59 -39.00
N ARG A 466 -27.06 143.99 -37.78
CA ARG A 466 -27.30 145.33 -37.22
C ARG A 466 -26.44 146.42 -37.85
N ALA A 467 -25.22 146.07 -38.29
CA ALA A 467 -24.28 146.98 -38.96
C ALA A 467 -24.61 147.27 -40.45
N GLY A 468 -25.65 146.66 -41.02
CA GLY A 468 -26.10 146.93 -42.39
C GLY A 468 -25.08 146.58 -43.47
N GLU A 469 -24.90 147.44 -44.48
CA GLU A 469 -23.96 147.21 -45.60
C GLU A 469 -22.50 147.03 -45.14
N ALA A 470 -22.09 147.64 -44.04
CA ALA A 470 -20.73 147.53 -43.48
C ALA A 470 -20.45 146.17 -42.80
N GLY A 471 -21.50 145.38 -42.48
CA GLY A 471 -21.40 144.10 -41.77
C GLY A 471 -21.38 142.86 -42.67
N ARG A 472 -21.52 143.00 -44.00
CA ARG A 472 -21.67 141.85 -44.93
C ARG A 472 -20.53 140.82 -44.86
N GLY A 473 -19.27 141.27 -44.80
CA GLY A 473 -18.11 140.38 -44.71
C GLY A 473 -18.06 139.64 -43.36
N PHE A 474 -18.43 140.31 -42.27
CA PHE A 474 -18.52 139.70 -40.94
C PHE A 474 -19.67 138.68 -40.84
N ALA A 475 -20.80 138.90 -41.52
CA ALA A 475 -21.91 137.96 -41.54
C ALA A 475 -21.53 136.60 -42.17
N VAL A 476 -20.71 136.60 -43.22
CA VAL A 476 -20.21 135.37 -43.87
C VAL A 476 -19.30 134.60 -42.91
N VAL A 477 -18.35 135.27 -42.26
CA VAL A 477 -17.44 134.65 -41.29
C VAL A 477 -18.21 134.11 -40.08
N ALA A 478 -19.18 134.86 -39.55
CA ALA A 478 -20.01 134.42 -38.44
C ALA A 478 -20.88 133.20 -38.81
N GLY A 479 -21.43 133.16 -40.02
CA GLY A 479 -22.14 132.00 -40.56
C GLY A 479 -21.25 130.76 -40.71
N GLU A 480 -20.01 130.94 -41.18
CA GLU A 480 -19.04 129.86 -41.32
C GLU A 480 -18.60 129.29 -39.96
N VAL A 481 -18.32 130.16 -38.98
CA VAL A 481 -18.00 129.75 -37.59
C VAL A 481 -19.18 129.01 -36.96
N LYS A 482 -20.42 129.46 -37.22
CA LYS A 482 -21.64 128.77 -36.75
C LYS A 482 -21.77 127.37 -37.36
N ASN A 483 -21.50 127.22 -38.66
CA ASN A 483 -21.53 125.93 -39.34
C ASN A 483 -20.45 124.98 -38.82
N LEU A 484 -19.22 125.47 -38.64
CA LEU A 484 -18.12 124.72 -38.01
C LEU A 484 -18.46 124.28 -36.58
N ALA A 485 -19.07 125.14 -35.78
CA ALA A 485 -19.49 124.80 -34.42
C ALA A 485 -20.57 123.71 -34.40
N ASN A 486 -21.52 123.74 -35.34
CA ASN A 486 -22.53 122.69 -35.50
C ASN A 486 -21.92 121.35 -35.98
N GLN A 487 -20.98 121.38 -36.92
CA GLN A 487 -20.26 120.18 -37.36
C GLN A 487 -19.42 119.59 -36.23
N ALA A 488 -18.72 120.43 -35.46
CA ALA A 488 -17.95 120.01 -34.30
C ALA A 488 -18.88 119.38 -33.25
N LYS A 489 -20.03 119.98 -32.95
CA LYS A 489 -21.03 119.41 -32.05
C LYS A 489 -21.49 118.02 -32.50
N GLN A 490 -21.86 117.86 -33.78
CA GLN A 490 -22.28 116.56 -34.32
C GLN A 490 -21.17 115.50 -34.23
N ALA A 491 -19.90 115.88 -34.45
CA ALA A 491 -18.77 114.99 -34.29
C ALA A 491 -18.58 114.61 -32.81
N THR A 492 -18.70 115.55 -31.89
CA THR A 492 -18.63 115.33 -30.45
C THR A 492 -19.75 114.41 -29.95
N ASP A 493 -20.99 114.60 -30.42
CA ASP A 493 -22.12 113.73 -30.10
C ASP A 493 -21.88 112.29 -30.55
N ARG A 494 -21.30 112.09 -31.75
CA ARG A 494 -20.91 110.76 -32.25
C ARG A 494 -19.80 110.12 -31.41
N ILE A 495 -18.77 110.88 -31.03
CA ILE A 495 -17.70 110.38 -30.17
C ILE A 495 -18.26 110.00 -28.79
N GLY A 496 -19.21 110.77 -28.26
CA GLY A 496 -19.92 110.44 -27.03
C GLY A 496 -20.63 109.08 -27.10
N ALA A 497 -21.37 108.82 -28.18
CA ALA A 497 -22.02 107.53 -28.40
C ALA A 497 -21.03 106.36 -28.51
N GLU A 498 -19.89 106.55 -29.17
CA GLU A 498 -18.83 105.51 -29.24
C GLU A 498 -18.19 105.24 -27.88
N ILE A 499 -18.00 106.25 -27.04
CA ILE A 499 -17.49 106.08 -25.68
C ILE A 499 -18.49 105.32 -24.80
N GLU A 500 -19.78 105.63 -24.92
CA GLU A 500 -20.84 104.90 -24.20
C GLU A 500 -20.88 103.43 -24.61
N ASN A 501 -20.77 103.15 -25.92
CA ASN A 501 -20.66 101.78 -26.43
C ASN A 501 -19.41 101.06 -25.89
N LEU A 502 -18.24 101.73 -25.88
CA LEU A 502 -17.00 101.18 -25.31
C LEU A 502 -17.12 100.87 -23.81
N ASN A 503 -17.83 101.71 -23.05
CA ASN A 503 -18.13 101.44 -21.63
C ASN A 503 -19.02 100.20 -21.47
N GLY A 504 -20.06 100.07 -22.31
CA GLY A 504 -20.92 98.88 -22.33
C GLY A 504 -20.12 97.60 -22.60
N ILE A 505 -19.30 97.60 -23.66
CA ILE A 505 -18.44 96.47 -24.02
C ILE A 505 -17.45 96.16 -22.89
N SER A 506 -16.84 97.17 -22.28
CA SER A 506 -15.89 96.97 -21.16
C SER A 506 -16.59 96.35 -19.94
N GLY A 507 -17.81 96.76 -19.64
CA GLY A 507 -18.64 96.16 -18.58
C GLY A 507 -18.98 94.69 -18.85
N ASP A 508 -19.34 94.36 -20.10
CA ASP A 508 -19.59 92.97 -20.51
C ASP A 508 -18.33 92.10 -20.38
N VAL A 509 -17.15 92.65 -20.74
CA VAL A 509 -15.86 91.97 -20.57
C VAL A 509 -15.57 91.68 -19.10
N VAL A 510 -15.73 92.65 -18.20
CA VAL A 510 -15.54 92.46 -16.75
C VAL A 510 -16.51 91.38 -16.21
N GLY A 511 -17.78 91.42 -16.63
CA GLY A 511 -18.76 90.39 -16.25
C GLY A 511 -18.40 88.99 -16.74
N ALA A 512 -17.85 88.87 -17.95
CA ALA A 512 -17.38 87.60 -18.51
C ALA A 512 -16.14 87.09 -17.76
N LEU A 513 -15.16 87.96 -17.47
CA LEU A 513 -13.96 87.61 -16.70
C LEU A 513 -14.31 87.13 -15.29
N GLY A 514 -15.29 87.77 -14.62
CA GLY A 514 -15.79 87.31 -13.33
C GLY A 514 -16.36 85.89 -13.36
N LYS A 515 -17.13 85.54 -14.41
CA LYS A 515 -17.64 84.18 -14.61
C LYS A 515 -16.53 83.17 -14.88
N ILE A 516 -15.52 83.54 -15.68
CA ILE A 516 -14.35 82.70 -15.97
C ILE A 516 -13.56 82.45 -14.68
N LYS A 517 -13.32 83.49 -13.88
CA LYS A 517 -12.64 83.38 -12.57
C LYS A 517 -13.35 82.39 -11.64
N ALA A 518 -14.67 82.49 -11.52
CA ALA A 518 -15.46 81.56 -10.71
C ALA A 518 -15.40 80.11 -11.24
N ALA A 519 -15.44 79.92 -12.56
CA ALA A 519 -15.29 78.59 -13.17
C ALA A 519 -13.91 77.97 -12.88
N ILE A 520 -12.83 78.75 -12.96
CA ILE A 520 -11.47 78.28 -12.64
C ILE A 520 -11.33 77.96 -11.14
N GLN A 521 -11.97 78.72 -10.25
CA GLN A 521 -12.00 78.42 -8.82
C GLN A 521 -12.65 77.05 -8.54
N ASN A 522 -13.78 76.75 -9.20
CA ASN A 522 -14.41 75.42 -9.09
C ASN A 522 -13.48 74.31 -9.60
N VAL A 523 -12.75 74.54 -10.70
CA VAL A 523 -11.74 73.60 -11.19
C VAL A 523 -10.65 73.35 -10.15
N SER A 524 -10.14 74.39 -9.49
CA SER A 524 -9.14 74.27 -8.42
C SER A 524 -9.66 73.45 -7.22
N GLU A 525 -10.93 73.60 -6.88
CA GLU A 525 -11.58 72.82 -5.83
C GLU A 525 -11.71 71.34 -6.21
N TYR A 526 -12.15 71.04 -7.44
CA TYR A 526 -12.18 69.66 -7.96
C TYR A 526 -10.80 69.04 -8.02
N VAL A 527 -9.77 69.83 -8.38
CA VAL A 527 -8.39 69.38 -8.40
C VAL A 527 -7.93 68.97 -7.00
N THR A 528 -8.23 69.79 -6.00
CA THR A 528 -7.88 69.51 -4.60
C THR A 528 -8.61 68.27 -4.07
N SER A 529 -9.91 68.13 -4.35
CA SER A 529 -10.71 66.97 -3.94
C SER A 529 -10.23 65.68 -4.60
N THR A 530 -9.90 65.73 -5.89
CA THR A 530 -9.38 64.56 -6.63
C THR A 530 -8.00 64.15 -6.10
N ALA A 531 -7.10 65.12 -5.82
CA ALA A 531 -5.79 64.83 -5.25
C ALA A 531 -5.90 64.11 -3.89
N ALA A 532 -6.82 64.54 -3.02
CA ALA A 532 -7.06 63.87 -1.74
C ALA A 532 -7.55 62.42 -1.92
N ALA A 533 -8.48 62.18 -2.84
CA ALA A 533 -8.96 60.83 -3.14
C ALA A 533 -7.86 59.92 -3.72
N VAL A 534 -6.94 60.48 -4.51
CA VAL A 534 -5.79 59.78 -5.09
C VAL A 534 -4.77 59.38 -4.01
N GLU A 535 -4.52 60.22 -3.01
CA GLU A 535 -3.67 59.88 -1.86
C GLU A 535 -4.27 58.72 -1.03
N GLU A 536 -5.59 58.73 -0.82
CA GLU A 536 -6.29 57.64 -0.16
C GLU A 536 -6.19 56.33 -0.96
N GLN A 537 -6.41 56.39 -2.29
CA GLN A 537 -6.23 55.25 -3.18
C GLN A 537 -4.80 54.71 -3.16
N SER A 538 -3.78 55.57 -3.10
CA SER A 538 -2.38 55.14 -2.99
C SER A 538 -2.14 54.31 -1.72
N THR A 539 -2.75 54.72 -0.61
CA THR A 539 -2.61 54.02 0.68
C THR A 539 -3.25 52.63 0.61
N VAL A 540 -4.51 52.56 0.14
CA VAL A 540 -5.25 51.30 0.00
C VAL A 540 -4.54 50.33 -0.96
N THR A 541 -4.01 50.85 -2.06
CA THR A 541 -3.32 50.01 -3.05
C THR A 541 -1.99 49.47 -2.51
N GLY A 542 -1.25 50.28 -1.74
CA GLY A 542 -0.06 49.85 -1.02
C GLY A 542 -0.35 48.76 0.02
N GLU A 543 -1.42 48.91 0.80
CA GLU A 543 -1.88 47.89 1.76
C GLU A 543 -2.30 46.59 1.07
N MET A 544 -2.97 46.68 -0.08
CA MET A 544 -3.39 45.53 -0.87
C MET A 544 -2.19 44.72 -1.37
N SER A 545 -1.18 45.39 -1.95
CA SER A 545 0.07 44.74 -2.40
C SER A 545 0.79 44.03 -1.25
N SER A 546 0.99 44.73 -0.12
CA SER A 546 1.59 44.16 1.10
C SER A 546 0.77 43.00 1.68
N GLY A 547 -0.56 43.14 1.68
CA GLY A 547 -1.50 42.10 2.10
C GLY A 547 -1.40 40.83 1.25
N MET A 548 -1.34 40.96 -0.08
CA MET A 548 -1.17 39.83 -0.99
C MET A 548 0.20 39.16 -0.82
N GLN A 549 1.27 39.92 -0.62
CA GLN A 549 2.60 39.35 -0.39
C GLN A 549 2.65 38.52 0.90
N ARG A 550 2.05 39.01 1.98
CA ARG A 550 1.92 38.25 3.24
C ARG A 550 1.07 37.00 3.05
N ALA A 551 -0.09 37.14 2.41
CA ALA A 551 -1.00 36.02 2.19
C ALA A 551 -0.36 34.92 1.31
N ALA A 552 0.42 35.31 0.30
CA ALA A 552 1.20 34.37 -0.51
C ALA A 552 2.28 33.65 0.30
N THR A 553 2.96 34.36 1.21
CA THR A 553 3.97 33.79 2.10
C THR A 553 3.35 32.80 3.08
N GLU A 554 2.21 33.15 3.69
CA GLU A 554 1.45 32.26 4.59
C GLU A 554 0.92 31.03 3.85
N ALA A 555 0.38 31.20 2.64
CA ALA A 555 -0.08 30.08 1.80
C ALA A 555 1.06 29.13 1.45
N ALA A 556 2.26 29.66 1.15
CA ALA A 556 3.45 28.85 0.91
C ALA A 556 3.90 28.08 2.16
N ALA A 557 3.84 28.71 3.34
CA ALA A 557 4.17 28.06 4.61
C ALA A 557 3.17 26.93 4.95
N ILE A 558 1.88 27.13 4.71
CA ILE A 558 0.84 26.10 4.91
C ILE A 558 1.03 24.95 3.92
N ALA A 559 1.40 25.21 2.67
CA ALA A 559 1.65 24.15 1.69
C ALA A 559 2.89 23.31 1.99
N ALA A 560 3.84 23.84 2.78
CA ALA A 560 5.05 23.14 3.19
C ALA A 560 4.90 22.32 4.48
N ALA A 561 3.82 22.54 5.23
CA ALA A 561 3.47 21.82 6.46
C ALA A 561 2.52 20.65 6.16
#